data_AF-A0A379WZE2-F1
#
_entry.id   AF-A0A379WZE2-F1
#
_cell.length_a   1.000
_cell.length_b   1.000
_cell.length_c   1.000
_cell.angle_alpha   90.00
_cell.angle_beta   90.00
_cell.angle_gamma   90.00
#
_symmetry.space_group_name_H-M   'P 1'
#
loop_
_entity.id
_entity.type
_entity.pdbx_description
1 polymer ?
#
loop_
_entity_poly.entity_id
_entity_poly.type
_entity_poly.pdbx_seq_one_letter_code
_entity_poly.pdbx_strand_id
1 'polypeptide(L)' 'MKLEVLPLDQKTFSAYGDVIETQERDFFHINNGLVERYHDLAKVEVLEQGSHADQY' A
#
# COMPACT_ATOMS: atom_id res chain seq x y z
N MET A 1 -29.94 12.85 1.64
CA MET A 1 -28.50 13.20 1.62
C MET A 1 -27.89 12.62 0.35
N LYS A 2 -27.02 13.34 -0.34
CA LYS A 2 -26.24 12.81 -1.47
C LYS A 2 -24.78 12.69 -1.02
N LEU A 3 -24.11 11.61 -1.41
CA LEU A 3 -22.69 11.40 -1.19
C LEU A 3 -21.97 11.66 -2.52
N GLU A 4 -21.09 12.65 -2.54
CA GLU A 4 -20.31 12.98 -3.74
C GLU A 4 -19.10 12.06 -3.85
N VAL A 5 -18.80 11.62 -5.08
CA VAL A 5 -17.59 10.85 -5.38
C VAL A 5 -16.50 11.83 -5.77
N LEU A 6 -15.40 11.83 -5.02
CA LEU A 6 -14.24 12.69 -5.25
C LEU A 6 -13.07 11.86 -5.82
N PRO A 7 -12.09 12.50 -6.50
CA PRO A 7 -10.85 11.84 -6.88
C PRO A 7 -10.14 11.23 -5.65
N LEU A 8 -9.51 10.07 -5.86
CA LEU A 8 -8.73 9.41 -4.82
C LEU A 8 -7.33 10.04 -4.74
N ASP A 9 -6.91 10.38 -3.54
CA ASP A 9 -5.55 10.84 -3.24
C ASP A 9 -5.11 10.34 -1.86
N GLN A 10 -3.81 10.07 -1.69
CA GLN A 10 -3.27 9.57 -0.43
C GLN A 10 -3.56 10.48 0.75
N LYS A 11 -3.48 11.80 0.56
CA LYS A 11 -3.59 12.77 1.66
C LYS A 11 -5.00 12.80 2.23
N THR A 12 -6.02 12.76 1.39
CA THR A 12 -7.43 12.75 1.79
C THR A 12 -7.83 11.35 2.26
N PHE A 13 -7.20 10.29 1.75
CA PHE A 13 -7.52 8.92 2.14
C PHE A 13 -6.79 8.43 3.41
N SER A 14 -5.75 9.14 3.88
CA SER A 14 -4.86 8.69 4.96
C SER A 14 -5.55 8.34 6.29
N ALA A 15 -6.73 8.90 6.55
CA ALA A 15 -7.51 8.58 7.74
C ALA A 15 -8.19 7.20 7.67
N TYR A 16 -8.30 6.63 6.47
CA TYR A 16 -9.01 5.38 6.18
C TYR A 16 -8.06 4.24 5.80
N GLY A 17 -6.85 4.57 5.34
CA GLY A 17 -5.82 3.62 4.97
C GLY A 17 -4.84 4.21 3.96
N ASP A 18 -4.20 3.33 3.20
CA ASP A 18 -3.19 3.69 2.21
C ASP A 18 -3.73 3.56 0.77
N VAL A 19 -3.25 4.42 -0.12
CA VAL A 19 -3.47 4.35 -1.57
C VAL A 19 -2.25 3.69 -2.21
N ILE A 20 -2.47 2.55 -2.87
CA ILE A 20 -1.43 1.83 -3.59
C ILE A 20 -1.27 2.45 -4.98
N GLU A 21 -0.22 3.26 -5.15
CA GLU A 21 0.09 4.00 -6.38
C GLU A 21 1.60 4.23 -6.54
N THR A 22 2.04 4.71 -7.70
CA THR A 22 3.45 5.05 -7.96
C THR A 22 3.70 6.55 -8.12
N GLN A 23 2.65 7.32 -8.39
CA GLN A 23 2.74 8.77 -8.56
C GLN A 23 3.19 9.43 -7.25
N GLU A 24 4.25 10.25 -7.33
CA GLU A 24 4.82 10.99 -6.19
C GLU A 24 5.21 10.10 -4.99
N ARG A 25 5.58 8.84 -5.25
CA ARG A 25 6.04 7.89 -4.23
C ARG A 25 7.53 7.66 -4.26
N ASP A 26 8.08 7.45 -3.07
CA ASP A 26 9.46 7.03 -2.91
C ASP A 26 9.67 5.65 -3.55
N PHE A 27 10.80 5.52 -4.23
CA PHE A 27 11.26 4.26 -4.78
C PHE A 27 12.78 4.19 -4.69
N PHE A 28 13.29 2.98 -4.85
CA PHE A 28 14.70 2.78 -5.14
C PHE A 28 14.87 1.83 -6.31
N HIS A 29 15.97 1.98 -7.03
CA HIS A 29 16.29 1.09 -8.13
C HIS A 29 16.74 -0.29 -7.64
N ILE A 30 16.29 -1.33 -8.32
CA ILE A 30 16.80 -2.71 -8.21
C ILE A 30 17.23 -3.20 -9.60
N ASN A 31 17.80 -4.41 -9.68
CA ASN A 31 18.23 -5.03 -10.93
C ASN A 31 19.09 -4.09 -11.79
N ASN A 32 20.19 -3.57 -11.21
CA ASN A 32 21.13 -2.67 -11.88
C ASN A 32 20.48 -1.42 -12.52
N GLY A 33 19.44 -0.86 -11.90
CA GLY A 33 18.78 0.35 -12.40
C GLY A 33 17.62 0.09 -13.36
N LEU A 34 17.35 -1.17 -13.73
CA LEU A 34 16.34 -1.50 -14.73
C LEU A 34 14.91 -1.54 -14.17
N VAL A 35 14.75 -1.54 -12.85
CA VAL A 35 13.46 -1.61 -12.18
C VAL A 35 13.40 -0.61 -11.05
N GLU A 36 12.29 0.11 -10.95
CA GLU A 36 11.95 0.96 -9.79
C GLU A 36 11.08 0.15 -8.83
N ARG A 37 11.54 0.02 -7.58
CA ARG A 37 10.77 -0.63 -6.51
C ARG A 37 10.15 0.43 -5.63
N TYR A 38 8.86 0.66 -5.83
CA TYR A 38 8.00 1.43 -4.95
C TYR A 38 7.67 0.55 -3.73
N HIS A 39 8.25 0.89 -2.59
CA HIS A 39 8.17 0.08 -1.38
C HIS A 39 7.19 0.68 -0.37
N ASP A 40 6.76 -0.14 0.59
CA ASP A 40 5.92 0.27 1.72
C ASP A 40 4.65 1.04 1.35
N LEU A 41 4.04 0.70 0.21
CA LEU A 41 2.81 1.35 -0.28
C LEU A 41 1.58 1.05 0.60
N ALA A 42 1.61 -0.05 1.35
CA ALA A 42 0.61 -0.38 2.34
C ALA A 42 1.18 -1.43 3.31
N LYS A 43 0.70 -1.43 4.55
CA LYS A 43 1.00 -2.48 5.53
C LYS A 43 -0.18 -3.42 5.66
N VAL A 44 0.06 -4.72 5.48
CA VAL A 44 -0.98 -5.74 5.71
C VAL A 44 -1.16 -5.93 7.20
N GLU A 45 -2.39 -5.80 7.68
CA GLU A 45 -2.79 -6.08 9.05
C GLU A 45 -3.89 -7.14 9.05
N VAL A 46 -3.60 -8.28 9.65
CA VAL A 46 -4.55 -9.38 9.83
C VAL A 46 -4.65 -9.68 11.31
N LEU A 47 -5.86 -10.02 11.77
CA LEU A 47 -6.01 -10.58 13.10
C LEU A 47 -5.25 -11.90 13.18
N GLU A 48 -4.59 -12.13 14.30
CA GLU A 48 -3.93 -13.39 14.58
C GLU A 48 -5.01 -14.48 14.72
N GLN A 49 -5.33 -15.19 13.63
CA GLN A 49 -5.96 -16.49 13.73
C GLN A 49 -4.85 -17.48 14.02
N GLY A 50 -4.96 -18.16 15.17
CA GLY A 50 -3.93 -19.01 15.76
C GLY A 50 -3.04 -19.69 14.73
N SER A 51 -1.75 -19.42 14.86
CA SER A 51 -0.67 -20.00 14.08
C SER A 51 -0.80 -21.52 14.01
N HIS A 52 -1.42 -22.04 12.95
CA HIS A 52 -0.96 -23.28 12.37
C HIS A 52 0.26 -22.91 11.55
N ALA A 53 1.40 -23.00 12.21
CA ALA A 53 2.67 -23.13 11.56
C ALA A 53 2.60 -24.35 10.63
N ASP A 54 2.27 -24.12 9.37
CA ASP A 54 2.74 -24.94 8.25
C ASP A 54 4.27 -24.74 8.26
N GLN A 55 5.06 -25.54 9.00
CA GLN A 55 5.52 -26.86 8.55
C GLN A 55 5.78 -26.89 7.05
N TYR A 56 6.77 -26.11 6.59
CA TYR A 56 7.81 -26.56 5.65
C TYR A 56 9.09 -25.74 5.87
#